data_AF-I1YER9-F1
#
_entry.id   AF-I1YER9-F1
#
_cell.length_a   1.000
_cell.length_b   1.000
_cell.length_c   1.000
_cell.angle_alpha   90.00
_cell.angle_beta   90.00
_cell.angle_gamma   90.00
#
_symmetry.space_group_name_H-M   'P 1'
#
loop_
_entity.id
_entity.type
_entity.pdbx_description
1 polymer ?
#
loop_
_entity_poly.entity_id
_entity_poly.type
_entity_poly.pdbx_seq_one_letter_code
_entity_poly.pdbx_strand_id
1 'polypeptide(L)'
;MEKLVTLWNATGIHQLEAGQAVMILIGMLLLYLAIKKNFEPLLLVPIGFGGVLANIPGAGLAEAGGILHIFYTVGIESGAFPLIIFMGVGAMTDFGPLLANPKTLFLGAAAQFGIFATLMGAVLLSAMGVFDFSLADAAAIGIIGGADGPTSIYVASKLAPELLGAIAVASYSYMALVPLIQPPIMRALTTENERKIRMHQQREVSQREKIVFPLVLLILVAFLLPDAAPLLGMFCFGNLMKECAVVDRLSNTTQNSLINTVTIFLGLAVGSKLSAESFLNPTTLGILILGMAAFSIGTASGVIMAKLLNKVTKEPINPLIGSAGVSAVPMAARVSNKLGLESDKHNFLLMHAMGPNVAGVIGSAVAAGILINFASGF
;
A
#
# COMPACT_ATOMS: atom_id res chain seq x y z
N MET A 1 -5.55 38.21 -38.47
CA MET A 1 -4.41 37.27 -38.59
C MET A 1 -3.70 37.07 -37.26
N GLU A 2 -3.28 38.13 -36.56
CA GLU A 2 -2.60 38.00 -35.25
C GLU A 2 -3.39 37.18 -34.21
N LYS A 3 -4.70 37.44 -34.04
CA LYS A 3 -5.54 36.65 -33.11
C LYS A 3 -5.64 35.16 -33.47
N LEU A 4 -5.53 34.79 -34.74
CA LEU A 4 -5.53 33.39 -35.18
C LEU A 4 -4.17 32.73 -34.90
N VAL A 5 -3.07 33.47 -35.04
CA VAL A 5 -1.73 33.01 -34.64
C VAL A 5 -1.66 32.84 -33.13
N THR A 6 -2.22 33.77 -32.35
CA THR A 6 -2.33 33.62 -30.89
C THR A 6 -3.18 32.40 -30.51
N LEU A 7 -4.30 32.17 -31.21
CA LEU A 7 -5.15 30.99 -30.98
C LEU A 7 -4.38 29.70 -31.28
N TRP A 8 -3.65 29.65 -32.39
CA TRP A 8 -2.84 28.50 -32.78
C TRP A 8 -1.74 28.20 -31.75
N ASN A 9 -1.00 29.23 -31.33
CA ASN A 9 0.04 29.12 -30.29
C ASN A 9 -0.55 28.71 -28.93
N ALA A 10 -1.80 29.09 -28.65
CA ALA A 10 -2.54 28.70 -27.44
C ALA A 10 -3.16 27.29 -27.52
N THR A 11 -3.12 26.61 -28.68
CA THR A 11 -3.62 25.23 -28.75
C THR A 11 -2.69 24.27 -28.02
N GLY A 12 -3.27 23.26 -27.36
CA GLY A 12 -2.51 22.19 -26.73
C GLY A 12 -1.70 21.35 -27.73
N ILE A 13 -2.09 21.34 -29.01
CA ILE A 13 -1.34 20.64 -30.07
C ILE A 13 -0.01 21.34 -30.34
N HIS A 14 -0.01 22.67 -30.35
CA HIS A 14 1.21 23.46 -30.58
C HIS A 14 2.14 23.47 -29.35
N GLN A 15 1.56 23.42 -28.15
CA GLN A 15 2.30 23.42 -26.88
C GLN A 15 2.76 22.02 -26.44
N LEU A 16 2.42 20.98 -27.19
CA LEU A 16 2.70 19.60 -26.79
C LEU A 16 4.21 19.32 -26.79
N GLU A 17 4.73 19.03 -25.60
CA GLU A 17 6.09 18.55 -25.45
C GLU A 17 6.17 17.02 -25.54
N ALA A 18 7.31 16.50 -26.00
CA ALA A 18 7.51 15.06 -26.17
C ALA A 18 7.30 14.27 -24.87
N GLY A 19 7.75 14.81 -23.73
CA GLY A 19 7.57 14.18 -22.41
C GLY A 19 6.10 14.09 -22.01
N GLN A 20 5.33 15.17 -22.23
CA GLN A 20 3.89 15.21 -21.95
C GLN A 20 3.14 14.18 -22.80
N ALA A 21 3.49 14.02 -24.08
CA ALA A 21 2.90 13.00 -24.94
C ALA A 21 3.13 11.58 -24.41
N VAL A 22 4.35 11.27 -23.95
CA VAL A 22 4.68 9.97 -23.33
C VAL A 22 3.88 9.76 -22.05
N MET A 23 3.75 10.78 -21.20
CA MET A 23 2.97 10.66 -19.97
C MET A 23 1.48 10.49 -20.20
N ILE A 24 0.91 11.13 -21.22
CA ILE A 24 -0.48 10.87 -21.63
C ILE A 24 -0.63 9.39 -22.04
N LEU A 25 0.32 8.84 -22.81
CA LEU A 25 0.30 7.42 -23.17
C LEU A 25 0.41 6.51 -21.94
N ILE A 26 1.24 6.85 -20.95
CA ILE A 26 1.35 6.12 -19.69
C ILE A 26 0.04 6.22 -18.89
N GLY A 27 -0.57 7.40 -18.78
CA GLY A 27 -1.88 7.58 -18.15
C GLY A 27 -2.96 6.73 -18.82
N MET A 28 -2.98 6.68 -20.15
CA MET A 28 -3.86 5.80 -20.93
C MET A 28 -3.56 4.31 -20.72
N LEU A 29 -2.29 3.93 -20.54
CA LEU A 29 -1.89 2.56 -20.19
C LEU A 29 -2.41 2.19 -18.79
N LEU A 30 -2.29 3.08 -17.79
CA LEU A 30 -2.83 2.86 -16.45
C LEU A 30 -4.35 2.68 -16.49
N LEU A 31 -5.06 3.51 -17.26
CA LEU A 31 -6.50 3.36 -17.49
C LEU A 31 -6.84 2.02 -18.16
N TYR A 32 -6.06 1.59 -19.16
CA TYR A 32 -6.25 0.29 -19.80
C TYR A 32 -6.07 -0.87 -18.82
N LEU A 33 -5.04 -0.85 -17.99
CA LEU A 33 -4.80 -1.85 -16.95
C LEU A 33 -5.93 -1.87 -15.93
N ALA A 34 -6.38 -0.70 -15.48
CA ALA A 34 -7.45 -0.58 -14.51
C ALA A 34 -8.79 -1.08 -15.07
N ILE A 35 -9.17 -0.66 -16.28
CA ILE A 35 -10.50 -0.92 -16.85
C ILE A 35 -10.58 -2.33 -17.47
N LYS A 36 -9.62 -2.72 -18.30
CA LYS A 36 -9.69 -4.00 -19.03
C LYS A 36 -9.15 -5.15 -18.20
N LYS A 37 -8.12 -4.91 -17.40
CA LYS A 37 -7.47 -5.95 -16.61
C LYS A 37 -7.92 -5.97 -15.15
N ASN A 38 -8.73 -5.00 -14.70
CA ASN A 38 -9.23 -4.87 -13.32
C ASN A 38 -8.11 -4.76 -12.28
N PHE A 39 -7.02 -4.07 -12.62
CA PHE A 39 -5.92 -3.80 -11.70
C PHE A 39 -6.28 -2.64 -10.79
N GLU A 40 -6.59 -2.92 -9.52
CA GLU A 40 -6.95 -1.93 -8.48
C GLU A 40 -7.78 -0.75 -9.01
N PRO A 41 -8.93 -1.01 -9.67
CA PRO A 41 -9.61 -0.02 -10.50
C PRO A 41 -10.13 1.19 -9.70
N LEU A 42 -10.42 1.00 -8.41
CA LEU A 42 -10.91 2.06 -7.53
C LEU A 42 -9.91 3.21 -7.39
N LEU A 43 -8.61 2.92 -7.44
CA LEU A 43 -7.54 3.90 -7.29
C LEU A 43 -6.82 4.16 -8.61
N LEU A 44 -6.56 3.12 -9.40
CA LEU A 44 -5.77 3.23 -10.62
C LEU A 44 -6.51 4.00 -11.73
N VAL A 45 -7.85 3.98 -11.76
CA VAL A 45 -8.62 4.81 -12.71
C VAL A 45 -8.46 6.30 -12.39
N PRO A 46 -8.74 6.79 -11.16
CA PRO A 46 -8.47 8.18 -10.81
C PRO A 46 -7.00 8.61 -11.00
N ILE A 47 -6.03 7.74 -10.67
CA ILE A 47 -4.59 8.03 -10.86
C ILE A 47 -4.24 8.19 -12.34
N GLY A 48 -4.66 7.23 -13.18
CA GLY A 48 -4.41 7.28 -14.63
C GLY A 48 -5.08 8.49 -15.27
N PHE A 49 -6.32 8.80 -14.88
CA PHE A 49 -7.03 9.98 -15.36
C PHE A 49 -6.38 11.29 -14.89
N GLY A 50 -5.96 11.37 -13.62
CA GLY A 50 -5.21 12.50 -13.09
C GLY A 50 -3.88 12.70 -13.82
N GLY A 51 -3.18 11.63 -14.17
CA GLY A 51 -1.96 11.68 -14.97
C GLY A 51 -2.19 12.20 -16.40
N VAL A 52 -3.30 11.82 -17.05
CA VAL A 52 -3.68 12.40 -18.34
C VAL A 52 -3.94 13.91 -18.18
N LEU A 53 -4.74 14.31 -17.19
CA LEU A 53 -5.07 15.71 -16.93
C LEU A 53 -3.83 16.57 -16.59
N ALA A 54 -2.89 16.01 -15.82
CA ALA A 54 -1.67 16.70 -15.41
C ALA A 54 -0.74 17.04 -16.59
N ASN A 55 -0.85 16.30 -17.69
CA ASN A 55 0.00 16.47 -18.87
C ASN A 55 -0.73 17.07 -20.07
N ILE A 56 -1.94 17.64 -19.89
CA ILE A 56 -2.62 18.38 -20.96
C ILE A 56 -1.83 19.68 -21.21
N PRO A 57 -1.26 19.88 -22.41
CA PRO A 57 -0.41 21.05 -22.68
C PRO A 57 -1.20 22.34 -22.59
N GLY A 58 -0.64 23.33 -21.87
CA GLY A 58 -1.23 24.65 -21.69
C GLY A 58 -2.43 24.72 -20.74
N ALA A 59 -2.82 23.61 -20.09
CA ALA A 59 -3.98 23.57 -19.19
C ALA A 59 -3.64 23.93 -17.72
N GLY A 60 -2.38 23.78 -17.30
CA GLY A 60 -1.92 24.17 -15.95
C GLY A 60 -2.65 23.49 -14.78
N LEU A 61 -3.32 22.34 -15.02
CA LEU A 61 -4.21 21.73 -14.01
C LEU A 61 -3.46 21.17 -12.79
N ALA A 62 -2.21 20.77 -12.98
CA ALA A 62 -1.31 20.27 -11.92
C ALA A 62 -0.31 21.34 -11.44
N GLU A 63 -0.31 22.53 -12.05
CA GLU A 63 0.52 23.66 -11.65
C GLU A 63 -0.09 24.42 -10.47
N ALA A 64 0.67 25.35 -9.88
CA ALA A 64 0.22 26.14 -8.74
C ALA A 64 -1.11 26.87 -9.06
N GLY A 65 -2.14 26.63 -8.24
CA GLY A 65 -3.50 27.16 -8.46
C GLY A 65 -4.40 26.29 -9.34
N GLY A 66 -3.87 25.27 -10.02
CA GLY A 66 -4.63 24.27 -10.75
C GLY A 66 -5.42 23.35 -9.81
N ILE A 67 -6.55 22.82 -10.28
CA ILE A 67 -7.45 22.01 -9.44
C ILE A 67 -6.78 20.74 -8.88
N LEU A 68 -5.90 20.09 -9.66
CA LEU A 68 -5.20 18.88 -9.20
C LEU A 68 -4.14 19.23 -8.14
N HIS A 69 -3.49 20.39 -8.30
CA HIS A 69 -2.57 20.91 -7.29
C HIS A 69 -3.27 21.25 -5.98
N ILE A 70 -4.49 21.81 -6.03
CA ILE A 70 -5.31 22.06 -4.84
C ILE A 70 -5.66 20.74 -4.13
N PHE A 71 -6.07 19.71 -4.89
CA PHE A 71 -6.32 18.39 -4.28
C PHE A 71 -5.07 17.78 -3.64
N TYR A 72 -3.90 17.96 -4.27
CA TYR A 72 -2.62 17.54 -3.69
C TYR A 72 -2.33 18.28 -2.38
N THR A 73 -2.40 19.61 -2.39
CA THR A 73 -2.06 20.47 -1.26
C THR A 73 -2.99 20.21 -0.07
N VAL A 74 -4.31 20.22 -0.33
CA VAL A 74 -5.33 20.04 0.72
C VAL A 74 -5.38 18.60 1.22
N GLY A 75 -5.11 17.63 0.35
CA GLY A 75 -5.36 16.22 0.64
C GLY A 75 -4.13 15.41 1.02
N ILE A 76 -3.07 15.49 0.22
CA ILE A 76 -1.87 14.65 0.36
C ILE A 76 -0.81 15.35 1.19
N GLU A 77 -0.50 16.61 0.87
CA GLU A 77 0.52 17.40 1.57
C GLU A 77 0.12 17.68 3.02
N SER A 78 -1.15 17.97 3.27
CA SER A 78 -1.69 18.06 4.64
C SER A 78 -1.70 16.72 5.39
N GLY A 79 -1.55 15.59 4.69
CA GLY A 79 -1.67 14.24 5.23
C GLY A 79 -3.11 13.77 5.47
N ALA A 80 -4.14 14.57 5.16
CA ALA A 80 -5.53 14.24 5.48
C ALA A 80 -6.08 13.02 4.72
N PHE A 81 -5.90 12.95 3.40
CA PHE A 81 -6.50 11.89 2.57
C PHE A 81 -5.95 10.50 2.90
N PRO A 82 -4.62 10.28 3.01
CA PRO A 82 -4.10 8.96 3.39
C PRO A 82 -4.66 8.49 4.73
N LEU A 83 -4.74 9.37 5.72
CA LEU A 83 -5.26 9.06 7.06
C LEU A 83 -6.76 8.72 7.06
N ILE A 84 -7.57 9.45 6.29
CA ILE A 84 -9.01 9.16 6.16
C ILE A 84 -9.24 7.83 5.42
N ILE A 85 -8.44 7.52 4.39
CA ILE A 85 -8.51 6.19 3.77
C ILE A 85 -8.12 5.11 4.77
N PHE A 86 -7.09 5.32 5.58
CA PHE A 86 -6.64 4.35 6.58
C PHE A 86 -7.70 4.09 7.66
N MET A 87 -8.44 5.14 8.05
CA MET A 87 -9.65 5.00 8.88
C MET A 87 -10.74 4.15 8.20
N GLY A 88 -10.97 4.36 6.91
CA GLY A 88 -11.86 3.52 6.10
C GLY A 88 -11.42 2.05 6.07
N VAL A 89 -10.13 1.79 5.87
CA VAL A 89 -9.55 0.43 5.93
C VAL A 89 -9.76 -0.19 7.32
N GLY A 90 -9.56 0.57 8.39
CA GLY A 90 -9.86 0.13 9.76
C GLY A 90 -11.33 -0.25 9.97
N ALA A 91 -12.26 0.51 9.41
CA ALA A 91 -13.70 0.24 9.48
C ALA A 91 -14.13 -0.99 8.66
N MET A 92 -13.39 -1.35 7.60
CA MET A 92 -13.65 -2.58 6.83
C MET A 92 -13.00 -3.83 7.46
N THR A 93 -11.92 -3.65 8.22
CA THR A 93 -11.09 -4.75 8.72
C THR A 93 -11.77 -5.54 9.85
N ASP A 94 -11.75 -6.87 9.79
CA ASP A 94 -12.15 -7.76 10.90
C ASP A 94 -10.92 -8.29 11.61
N PHE A 95 -10.81 -8.00 12.92
CA PHE A 95 -9.70 -8.42 13.76
C PHE A 95 -9.93 -9.79 14.40
N GLY A 96 -11.12 -10.37 14.26
CA GLY A 96 -11.45 -11.70 14.77
C GLY A 96 -10.39 -12.74 14.41
N PRO A 97 -10.01 -12.89 13.13
CA PRO A 97 -8.96 -13.83 12.73
C PRO A 97 -7.58 -13.61 13.39
N LEU A 98 -7.20 -12.34 13.60
CA LEU A 98 -5.93 -11.97 14.23
C LEU A 98 -5.97 -12.28 15.74
N LEU A 99 -7.03 -11.86 16.41
CA LEU A 99 -7.26 -12.08 17.84
C LEU A 99 -7.38 -13.57 18.16
N ALA A 100 -8.03 -14.35 17.30
CA ALA A 100 -8.21 -15.77 17.51
C ALA A 100 -6.89 -16.53 17.55
N ASN A 101 -5.88 -16.12 16.78
CA ASN A 101 -4.54 -16.69 16.82
C ASN A 101 -3.46 -15.58 16.81
N PRO A 102 -3.10 -15.02 17.98
CA PRO A 102 -2.18 -13.89 18.06
C PRO A 102 -0.76 -14.19 17.55
N LYS A 103 -0.37 -15.47 17.45
CA LYS A 103 0.92 -15.87 16.87
C LYS A 103 1.06 -15.42 15.41
N THR A 104 -0.06 -15.17 14.73
CA THR A 104 -0.09 -14.63 13.37
C THR A 104 0.48 -13.21 13.26
N LEU A 105 0.60 -12.47 14.37
CA LEU A 105 1.31 -11.18 14.42
C LEU A 105 2.77 -11.29 13.96
N PHE A 106 3.45 -12.39 14.30
CA PHE A 106 4.85 -12.61 13.90
C PHE A 106 5.00 -12.79 12.38
N LEU A 107 3.98 -13.33 11.70
CA LEU A 107 3.98 -13.46 10.23
C LEU A 107 3.88 -12.07 9.59
N GLY A 108 2.99 -11.21 10.12
CA GLY A 108 2.87 -9.82 9.69
C GLY A 108 4.16 -9.03 9.94
N ALA A 109 4.79 -9.23 11.11
CA ALA A 109 6.07 -8.58 11.43
C ALA A 109 7.20 -9.01 10.48
N ALA A 110 7.32 -10.31 10.18
CA ALA A 110 8.33 -10.81 9.26
C ALA A 110 8.11 -10.34 7.82
N ALA A 111 6.86 -10.14 7.40
CA ALA A 111 6.56 -9.59 6.08
C ALA A 111 7.13 -8.16 5.90
N GLN A 112 7.23 -7.38 6.98
CA GLN A 112 7.83 -6.03 6.95
C GLN A 112 9.34 -6.04 6.72
N PHE A 113 10.01 -7.20 6.76
CA PHE A 113 11.41 -7.29 6.38
C PHE A 113 11.64 -6.81 4.93
N GLY A 114 10.64 -6.93 4.06
CA GLY A 114 10.68 -6.37 2.71
C GLY A 114 10.91 -4.85 2.68
N ILE A 115 10.38 -4.11 3.66
CA ILE A 115 10.60 -2.65 3.77
C ILE A 115 12.07 -2.35 4.03
N PHE A 116 12.63 -2.97 5.06
CA PHE A 116 14.01 -2.72 5.49
C PHE A 116 15.03 -3.25 4.49
N ALA A 117 14.77 -4.40 3.86
CA ALA A 117 15.62 -4.92 2.80
C ALA A 117 15.67 -3.97 1.59
N THR A 118 14.54 -3.35 1.25
CA THR A 118 14.48 -2.35 0.17
C THR A 118 15.15 -1.05 0.53
N LEU A 119 14.99 -0.57 1.77
CA LEU A 119 15.77 0.57 2.29
C LEU A 119 17.27 0.29 2.17
N MET A 120 17.73 -0.87 2.63
CA MET A 120 19.14 -1.27 2.51
C MET A 120 19.58 -1.37 1.05
N GLY A 121 18.71 -1.87 0.16
CA GLY A 121 18.96 -1.94 -1.27
C GLY A 121 19.11 -0.55 -1.91
N ALA A 122 18.24 0.40 -1.54
CA ALA A 122 18.32 1.78 -2.00
C ALA A 122 19.60 2.48 -1.51
N VAL A 123 19.95 2.31 -0.23
CA VAL A 123 21.20 2.83 0.34
C VAL A 123 22.42 2.20 -0.34
N LEU A 124 22.40 0.90 -0.63
CA LEU A 124 23.50 0.23 -1.32
C LEU A 124 23.66 0.73 -2.75
N LEU A 125 22.57 0.92 -3.49
CA LEU A 125 22.60 1.50 -4.84
C LEU A 125 23.16 2.93 -4.83
N SER A 126 22.88 3.68 -3.76
CA SER A 126 23.48 5.00 -3.52
C SER A 126 24.96 4.93 -3.22
N ALA A 127 25.39 4.04 -2.32
CA ALA A 127 26.80 3.82 -2.01
C ALA A 127 27.62 3.33 -3.24
N MET A 128 26.99 2.59 -4.15
CA MET A 128 27.60 2.14 -5.41
C MET A 128 27.62 3.22 -6.51
N GLY A 129 27.06 4.41 -6.27
CA GLY A 129 27.01 5.52 -7.22
C GLY A 129 26.05 5.29 -8.40
N VAL A 130 25.07 4.38 -8.27
CA VAL A 130 24.09 4.09 -9.34
C VAL A 130 22.95 5.11 -9.32
N PHE A 131 22.45 5.45 -8.12
CA PHE A 131 21.39 6.44 -7.91
C PHE A 131 21.72 7.30 -6.69
N ASP A 132 21.51 8.61 -6.76
CA ASP A 132 21.76 9.49 -5.61
C ASP A 132 20.52 9.57 -4.71
N PHE A 133 20.33 8.54 -3.87
CA PHE A 133 19.25 8.52 -2.88
C PHE A 133 19.76 9.04 -1.54
N SER A 134 19.07 10.05 -1.00
CA SER A 134 19.21 10.41 0.41
C SER A 134 18.63 9.30 1.30
N LEU A 135 18.92 9.35 2.60
CA LEU A 135 18.32 8.41 3.55
C LEU A 135 16.79 8.56 3.60
N ALA A 136 16.28 9.78 3.45
CA ALA A 136 14.84 10.05 3.39
C ALA A 136 14.20 9.43 2.14
N ASP A 137 14.86 9.56 0.98
CA ASP A 137 14.42 8.91 -0.26
C ASP A 137 14.41 7.39 -0.12
N ALA A 138 15.51 6.82 0.40
CA ALA A 138 15.62 5.38 0.60
C ALA A 138 14.57 4.84 1.58
N ALA A 139 14.23 5.60 2.64
CA ALA A 139 13.15 5.26 3.56
C ALA A 139 11.77 5.35 2.90
N ALA A 140 11.51 6.40 2.11
CA ALA A 140 10.27 6.56 1.36
C ALA A 140 10.09 5.48 0.28
N ILE A 141 11.17 5.01 -0.36
CA ILE A 141 11.14 3.91 -1.33
C ILE A 141 10.95 2.57 -0.60
N GLY A 142 11.60 2.40 0.56
CA GLY A 142 11.49 1.20 1.39
C GLY A 142 10.05 0.83 1.72
N ILE A 143 9.21 1.82 2.05
CA ILE A 143 7.82 1.58 2.48
C ILE A 143 6.97 0.85 1.43
N ILE A 144 7.34 0.90 0.14
CA ILE A 144 6.67 0.16 -0.94
C ILE A 144 6.59 -1.34 -0.60
N GLY A 145 7.62 -1.88 0.08
CA GLY A 145 7.67 -3.27 0.52
C GLY A 145 6.59 -3.68 1.50
N GLY A 146 5.95 -2.72 2.17
CA GLY A 146 4.81 -2.98 3.05
C GLY A 146 3.56 -3.39 2.30
N ALA A 147 3.44 -3.03 1.01
CA ALA A 147 2.23 -3.21 0.19
C ALA A 147 1.00 -2.48 0.73
N ASP A 148 1.21 -1.31 1.34
CA ASP A 148 0.17 -0.47 1.91
C ASP A 148 0.18 0.90 1.24
N GLY A 149 -0.73 1.11 0.28
CA GLY A 149 -0.80 2.34 -0.51
C GLY A 149 -0.98 3.60 0.32
N PRO A 150 -2.01 3.71 1.19
CA PRO A 150 -2.20 4.86 2.08
C PRO A 150 -0.97 5.18 2.93
N THR A 151 -0.37 4.17 3.57
CA THR A 151 0.85 4.35 4.36
C THR A 151 2.03 4.79 3.50
N SER A 152 2.18 4.22 2.29
CA SER A 152 3.23 4.63 1.35
C SER A 152 3.12 6.08 0.94
N ILE A 153 1.91 6.55 0.62
CA ILE A 153 1.66 7.94 0.26
C ILE A 153 1.96 8.85 1.44
N TYR A 154 1.55 8.47 2.65
CA TYR A 154 1.78 9.26 3.86
C TYR A 154 3.27 9.41 4.20
N VAL A 155 4.04 8.33 4.08
CA VAL A 155 5.49 8.37 4.31
C VAL A 155 6.19 9.18 3.22
N ALA A 156 5.84 8.94 1.95
CA ALA A 156 6.41 9.69 0.83
C ALA A 156 6.09 11.18 0.90
N SER A 157 4.88 11.58 1.31
CA SER A 157 4.52 13.00 1.42
C SER A 157 5.27 13.73 2.53
N LYS A 158 5.83 13.00 3.50
CA LYS A 158 6.66 13.56 4.59
C LYS A 158 8.15 13.53 4.30
N LEU A 159 8.63 12.43 3.72
CA LEU A 159 10.08 12.18 3.56
C LEU A 159 10.61 12.54 2.17
N ALA A 160 9.85 12.28 1.10
CA ALA A 160 10.28 12.45 -0.28
C ALA A 160 9.13 12.90 -1.20
N PRO A 161 8.62 14.15 -1.05
CA PRO A 161 7.45 14.64 -1.79
C PRO A 161 7.62 14.63 -3.32
N GLU A 162 8.85 14.81 -3.80
CA GLU A 162 9.24 14.73 -5.21
C GLU A 162 9.16 13.30 -5.77
N LEU A 163 9.41 12.27 -4.95
CA LEU A 163 9.28 10.86 -5.35
C LEU A 163 7.86 10.30 -5.19
N LEU A 164 6.93 11.07 -4.63
CA LEU A 164 5.58 10.61 -4.30
C LEU A 164 4.83 10.00 -5.48
N GLY A 165 4.92 10.61 -6.67
CA GLY A 165 4.24 10.11 -7.86
C GLY A 165 4.73 8.71 -8.25
N ALA A 166 6.05 8.52 -8.27
CA ALA A 166 6.69 7.24 -8.56
C ALA A 166 6.37 6.18 -7.50
N ILE A 167 6.50 6.53 -6.21
CA ILE A 167 6.23 5.63 -5.09
C ILE A 167 4.76 5.19 -5.08
N ALA A 168 3.81 6.12 -5.25
CA ALA A 168 2.39 5.80 -5.23
C ALA A 168 1.99 4.88 -6.40
N VAL A 169 2.48 5.16 -7.62
CA VAL A 169 2.24 4.29 -8.79
C VAL A 169 2.86 2.91 -8.57
N ALA A 170 4.08 2.85 -8.06
CA ALA A 170 4.76 1.59 -7.72
C ALA A 170 3.95 0.78 -6.70
N SER A 171 3.57 1.38 -5.57
CA SER A 171 2.81 0.71 -4.50
C SER A 171 1.51 0.10 -5.02
N TYR A 172 0.66 0.86 -5.72
CA TYR A 172 -0.62 0.31 -6.21
C TYR A 172 -0.47 -0.66 -7.38
N SER A 173 0.50 -0.44 -8.27
CA SER A 173 0.78 -1.39 -9.35
C SER A 173 1.24 -2.74 -8.81
N TYR A 174 2.12 -2.74 -7.80
CA TYR A 174 2.61 -3.98 -7.20
C TYR A 174 1.57 -4.67 -6.32
N MET A 175 0.72 -3.92 -5.62
CA MET A 175 -0.44 -4.49 -4.93
C MET A 175 -1.33 -5.28 -5.89
N ALA A 176 -1.61 -4.75 -7.09
CA ALA A 176 -2.38 -5.45 -8.12
C ALA A 176 -1.64 -6.67 -8.71
N LEU A 177 -0.30 -6.67 -8.67
CA LEU A 177 0.55 -7.76 -9.15
C LEU A 177 0.82 -8.85 -8.10
N VAL A 178 0.31 -8.72 -6.87
CA VAL A 178 0.39 -9.75 -5.82
C VAL A 178 0.01 -11.15 -6.32
N PRO A 179 -1.07 -11.37 -7.10
CA PRO A 179 -1.42 -12.69 -7.63
C PRO A 179 -0.43 -13.24 -8.67
N LEU A 180 0.45 -12.41 -9.21
CA LEU A 180 1.50 -12.82 -10.14
C LEU A 180 2.82 -13.07 -9.39
N ILE A 181 3.16 -12.21 -8.43
CA ILE A 181 4.44 -12.23 -7.71
C ILE A 181 4.45 -13.31 -6.60
N GLN A 182 3.38 -13.40 -5.80
CA GLN A 182 3.37 -14.30 -4.64
C GLN A 182 3.39 -15.80 -5.01
N PRO A 183 2.55 -16.31 -5.95
CA PRO A 183 2.46 -17.74 -6.17
C PRO A 183 3.77 -18.42 -6.61
N PRO A 184 4.61 -17.84 -7.50
CA PRO A 184 5.92 -18.41 -7.81
C PRO A 184 6.82 -18.57 -6.57
N ILE A 185 6.85 -17.58 -5.69
CA ILE A 185 7.67 -17.59 -4.46
C ILE A 185 7.16 -18.64 -3.49
N MET A 186 5.84 -18.69 -3.29
CA MET A 186 5.20 -19.71 -2.46
C MET A 186 5.51 -21.11 -3.01
N ARG A 187 5.47 -21.29 -4.33
CA ARG A 187 5.80 -22.57 -4.97
C ARG A 187 7.27 -22.96 -4.82
N ALA A 188 8.18 -21.98 -4.87
CA ALA A 188 9.62 -22.20 -4.73
C ALA A 188 10.04 -22.53 -3.29
N LEU A 189 9.42 -21.89 -2.29
CA LEU A 189 9.84 -22.01 -0.89
C LEU A 189 9.08 -23.08 -0.10
N THR A 190 7.88 -23.49 -0.52
CA THR A 190 7.05 -24.45 0.24
C THR A 190 6.95 -25.80 -0.47
N THR A 191 6.84 -26.87 0.31
CA THR A 191 6.61 -28.24 -0.19
C THR A 191 5.12 -28.57 -0.24
N GLU A 192 4.69 -29.53 -1.06
CA GLU A 192 3.27 -29.93 -1.10
C GLU A 192 2.73 -30.40 0.25
N ASN A 193 3.54 -31.11 1.04
CA ASN A 193 3.14 -31.59 2.36
C ASN A 193 2.84 -30.42 3.31
N GLU A 194 3.65 -29.36 3.27
CA GLU A 194 3.41 -28.13 4.05
C GLU A 194 2.14 -27.41 3.59
N ARG A 195 1.86 -27.38 2.28
CA ARG A 195 0.66 -26.72 1.72
C ARG A 195 -0.64 -27.41 2.11
N LYS A 196 -0.59 -28.72 2.37
CA LYS A 196 -1.72 -29.56 2.78
C LYS A 196 -1.98 -29.54 4.30
N ILE A 197 -1.19 -28.79 5.07
CA ILE A 197 -1.47 -28.57 6.50
C ILE A 197 -2.85 -27.94 6.65
N ARG A 198 -3.73 -28.62 7.39
CA ARG A 198 -5.07 -28.14 7.75
C ARG A 198 -4.96 -27.23 8.95
N MET A 199 -5.57 -26.06 8.86
CA MET A 199 -5.69 -25.16 10.01
C MET A 199 -6.88 -25.55 10.86
N HIS A 200 -6.72 -25.50 12.17
CA HIS A 200 -7.80 -25.72 13.12
C HIS A 200 -8.78 -24.55 13.11
N GLN A 201 -10.05 -24.84 13.40
CA GLN A 201 -11.08 -23.82 13.58
C GLN A 201 -10.61 -22.81 14.64
N GLN A 202 -10.71 -21.52 14.30
CA GLN A 202 -10.33 -20.44 15.21
C GLN A 202 -11.28 -20.38 16.41
N ARG A 203 -10.75 -19.94 17.56
CA ARG A 203 -11.58 -19.65 18.74
C ARG A 203 -12.56 -18.53 18.42
N GLU A 204 -13.72 -18.57 19.06
CA GLU A 204 -14.63 -17.42 19.02
C GLU A 204 -14.02 -16.27 19.84
N VAL A 205 -14.06 -15.07 19.26
CA VAL A 205 -13.53 -13.86 19.87
C VAL A 205 -14.71 -13.04 20.37
N SER A 206 -14.70 -12.72 21.67
CA SER A 206 -15.79 -11.97 22.29
C SER A 206 -15.84 -10.53 21.77
N GLN A 207 -17.03 -9.92 21.75
CA GLN A 207 -17.19 -8.53 21.33
C GLN A 207 -16.34 -7.56 22.19
N ARG A 208 -16.24 -7.84 23.50
CA ARG A 208 -15.42 -7.03 24.42
C ARG A 208 -13.96 -7.06 24.02
N GLU A 209 -13.45 -8.22 23.63
CA GLU A 209 -12.06 -8.36 23.19
C GLU A 209 -11.80 -7.59 21.90
N LYS A 210 -12.73 -7.63 20.93
CA LYS A 210 -12.64 -6.83 19.70
C LYS A 210 -12.68 -5.32 19.95
N ILE A 211 -13.47 -4.86 20.93
CA ILE A 211 -13.55 -3.43 21.30
C ILE A 211 -12.29 -2.97 22.03
N VAL A 212 -11.76 -3.78 22.95
CA VAL A 212 -10.59 -3.42 23.77
C VAL A 212 -9.30 -3.43 22.95
N PHE A 213 -9.18 -4.33 21.97
CA PHE A 213 -7.99 -4.46 21.13
C PHE A 213 -7.50 -3.15 20.48
N PRO A 214 -8.30 -2.40 19.71
CA PRO A 214 -7.84 -1.17 19.08
C PRO A 214 -7.44 -0.10 20.10
N LEU A 215 -8.06 -0.08 21.29
CA LEU A 215 -7.69 0.85 22.36
C LEU A 215 -6.33 0.50 22.97
N VAL A 216 -6.09 -0.78 23.24
CA VAL A 216 -4.79 -1.27 23.74
C VAL A 216 -3.70 -1.03 22.71
N LEU A 217 -3.98 -1.30 21.42
CA LEU A 217 -3.05 -1.06 20.33
C LEU A 217 -2.70 0.43 20.23
N LEU A 218 -3.69 1.32 20.29
CA LEU A 218 -3.48 2.76 20.27
C LEU A 218 -2.62 3.24 21.45
N ILE A 219 -2.91 2.78 22.66
CA ILE A 219 -2.13 3.10 23.86
C ILE A 219 -0.68 2.64 23.67
N LEU A 220 -0.48 1.38 23.24
CA LEU A 220 0.85 0.82 23.02
C LEU A 220 1.66 1.64 22.00
N VAL A 221 1.02 2.04 20.89
CA VAL A 221 1.64 2.87 19.86
C VAL A 221 1.95 4.26 20.39
N ALA A 222 1.02 4.90 21.10
CA ALA A 222 1.23 6.23 21.65
C ALA A 222 2.40 6.29 22.64
N PHE A 223 2.64 5.21 23.40
CA PHE A 223 3.74 5.16 24.37
C PHE A 223 5.07 4.69 23.76
N LEU A 224 5.06 3.76 22.80
CA LEU A 224 6.30 3.19 22.24
C LEU A 224 6.78 3.88 20.95
N LEU A 225 5.85 4.34 20.09
CA LEU A 225 6.16 4.91 18.79
C LEU A 225 5.15 6.00 18.40
N PRO A 226 5.26 7.21 18.99
CA PRO A 226 4.32 8.32 18.75
C PRO A 226 4.19 8.72 17.27
N ASP A 227 5.27 8.59 16.48
CA ASP A 227 5.26 8.93 15.04
C ASP A 227 4.33 8.04 14.21
N ALA A 228 4.01 6.82 14.67
CA ALA A 228 3.00 5.96 14.05
C ALA A 228 1.57 6.26 14.53
N ALA A 229 1.39 7.10 15.56
CA ALA A 229 0.08 7.37 16.15
C ALA A 229 -0.93 7.99 15.19
N PRO A 230 -0.58 8.88 14.24
CA PRO A 230 -1.55 9.38 13.27
C PRO A 230 -2.15 8.27 12.40
N LEU A 231 -1.31 7.36 11.89
CA LEU A 231 -1.74 6.23 11.07
C LEU A 231 -2.56 5.24 11.90
N LEU A 232 -1.95 4.66 12.93
CA LEU A 232 -2.60 3.62 13.73
C LEU A 232 -3.79 4.16 14.52
N GLY A 233 -3.78 5.42 14.95
CA GLY A 233 -4.91 6.07 15.60
C GLY A 233 -6.14 6.17 14.69
N MET A 234 -5.96 6.62 13.44
CA MET A 234 -7.06 6.71 12.48
C MET A 234 -7.57 5.31 12.08
N PHE A 235 -6.67 4.34 11.92
CA PHE A 235 -7.03 2.94 11.70
C PHE A 235 -7.82 2.33 12.87
N CYS A 236 -7.35 2.52 14.10
CA CYS A 236 -8.02 2.07 15.32
C CYS A 236 -9.37 2.76 15.52
N PHE A 237 -9.50 4.04 15.18
CA PHE A 237 -10.78 4.75 15.24
C PHE A 237 -11.79 4.16 14.26
N GLY A 238 -11.36 3.87 13.03
CA GLY A 238 -12.16 3.13 12.05
C GLY A 238 -12.63 1.78 12.58
N ASN A 239 -11.71 1.01 13.18
CA ASN A 239 -12.06 -0.29 13.75
C ASN A 239 -13.01 -0.17 14.95
N LEU A 240 -12.80 0.80 15.84
CA LEU A 240 -13.68 1.01 16.99
C LEU A 240 -15.10 1.37 16.55
N MET A 241 -15.27 2.20 15.51
CA MET A 241 -16.59 2.49 14.94
C MET A 241 -17.32 1.24 14.46
N LYS A 242 -16.59 0.28 13.89
CA LYS A 242 -17.13 -1.03 13.50
C LYS A 242 -17.49 -1.91 14.70
N GLU A 243 -16.58 -2.04 15.66
CA GLU A 243 -16.71 -3.00 16.76
C GLU A 243 -17.58 -2.50 17.93
N CYS A 244 -17.77 -1.19 18.10
CA CYS A 244 -18.59 -0.68 19.21
C CYS A 244 -20.11 -0.83 18.96
N ALA A 245 -20.55 -1.07 17.72
CA ALA A 245 -21.94 -1.34 17.32
C ALA A 245 -22.99 -0.28 17.78
N VAL A 246 -22.55 0.91 18.19
CA VAL A 246 -23.42 2.03 18.60
C VAL A 246 -23.41 3.18 17.61
N VAL A 247 -22.46 3.18 16.67
CA VAL A 247 -22.29 4.23 15.64
C VAL A 247 -22.41 3.67 14.22
N ASP A 248 -23.37 2.78 13.98
CA ASP A 248 -23.57 2.12 12.68
C ASP A 248 -23.64 3.10 11.50
N ARG A 249 -24.25 4.28 11.70
CA ARG A 249 -24.29 5.33 10.68
C ARG A 249 -22.90 5.84 10.32
N LEU A 250 -22.04 6.09 11.31
CA LEU A 250 -20.67 6.58 11.08
C LEU A 250 -19.80 5.48 10.46
N SER A 251 -19.90 4.24 10.96
CA SER A 251 -19.18 3.10 10.40
C SER A 251 -19.56 2.89 8.92
N ASN A 252 -20.86 2.87 8.61
CA ASN A 252 -21.35 2.74 7.24
C ASN A 252 -20.95 3.89 6.32
N THR A 253 -21.00 5.14 6.80
CA THR A 253 -20.51 6.28 6.02
C THR A 253 -19.01 6.18 5.78
N THR A 254 -18.24 5.77 6.78
CA THR A 254 -16.77 5.66 6.71
C THR A 254 -16.31 4.61 5.70
N GLN A 255 -16.87 3.39 5.77
CA GLN A 255 -16.47 2.28 4.89
C GLN A 255 -17.04 2.36 3.48
N ASN A 256 -18.01 3.25 3.22
CA ASN A 256 -18.63 3.43 1.90
C ASN A 256 -18.41 4.85 1.37
N SER A 257 -19.33 5.78 1.65
CA SER A 257 -19.37 7.09 1.00
C SER A 257 -18.10 7.91 1.21
N LEU A 258 -17.60 7.98 2.46
CA LEU A 258 -16.45 8.80 2.79
C LEU A 258 -15.17 8.28 2.14
N ILE A 259 -14.87 6.98 2.28
CA ILE A 259 -13.69 6.40 1.65
C ILE A 259 -13.77 6.53 0.13
N ASN A 260 -14.94 6.33 -0.49
CA ASN A 260 -15.10 6.48 -1.95
C ASN A 260 -14.86 7.93 -2.40
N THR A 261 -15.39 8.92 -1.68
CA THR A 261 -15.16 10.34 -1.99
C THR A 261 -13.67 10.70 -1.87
N VAL A 262 -13.02 10.31 -0.77
CA VAL A 262 -11.60 10.62 -0.55
C VAL A 262 -10.71 9.87 -1.54
N THR A 263 -11.06 8.63 -1.91
CA THR A 263 -10.35 7.84 -2.92
C THR A 263 -10.30 8.54 -4.27
N ILE A 264 -11.40 9.15 -4.71
CA ILE A 264 -11.46 9.92 -5.95
C ILE A 264 -10.47 11.09 -5.91
N PHE A 265 -10.54 11.91 -4.85
CA PHE A 265 -9.67 13.08 -4.73
C PHE A 265 -8.21 12.70 -4.53
N LEU A 266 -7.93 11.65 -3.75
CA LEU A 266 -6.58 11.14 -3.56
C LEU A 266 -5.99 10.67 -4.88
N GLY A 267 -6.71 9.88 -5.66
CA GLY A 267 -6.18 9.37 -6.91
C GLY A 267 -5.91 10.47 -7.94
N LEU A 268 -6.80 11.48 -8.04
CA LEU A 268 -6.54 12.67 -8.87
C LEU A 268 -5.33 13.47 -8.37
N ALA A 269 -5.19 13.62 -7.05
CA ALA A 269 -4.06 14.29 -6.43
C ALA A 269 -2.72 13.56 -6.65
N VAL A 270 -2.71 12.22 -6.56
CA VAL A 270 -1.54 11.40 -6.92
C VAL A 270 -1.22 11.55 -8.41
N GLY A 271 -2.24 11.51 -9.27
CA GLY A 271 -2.08 11.72 -10.71
C GLY A 271 -1.45 13.08 -11.06
N SER A 272 -1.65 14.11 -10.24
CA SER A 272 -1.00 15.42 -10.39
C SER A 272 0.53 15.35 -10.35
N LYS A 273 1.10 14.35 -9.68
CA LYS A 273 2.54 14.12 -9.56
C LYS A 273 3.11 13.24 -10.67
N LEU A 274 2.31 12.90 -11.68
CA LEU A 274 2.75 12.17 -12.88
C LEU A 274 3.13 13.12 -14.00
N SER A 275 3.83 14.21 -13.70
CA SER A 275 4.42 15.09 -14.72
C SER A 275 5.58 14.38 -15.42
N ALA A 276 5.86 14.75 -16.67
CA ALA A 276 6.92 14.14 -17.46
C ALA A 276 8.30 14.27 -16.80
N GLU A 277 8.61 15.43 -16.24
CA GLU A 277 9.90 15.71 -15.59
C GLU A 277 10.13 14.87 -14.33
N SER A 278 9.08 14.65 -13.53
CA SER A 278 9.20 13.88 -12.29
C SER A 278 9.14 12.37 -12.53
N PHE A 279 8.33 11.91 -13.49
CA PHE A 279 8.12 10.48 -13.68
C PHE A 279 9.10 9.83 -14.66
N LEU A 280 9.46 10.49 -15.77
CA LEU A 280 10.38 9.95 -16.79
C LEU A 280 11.85 10.16 -16.39
N ASN A 281 12.18 9.75 -15.17
CA ASN A 281 13.51 9.84 -14.58
C ASN A 281 14.08 8.41 -14.38
N PRO A 282 15.37 8.15 -14.66
CA PRO A 282 16.03 6.88 -14.33
C PRO A 282 15.78 6.42 -12.89
N THR A 283 15.70 7.37 -11.96
CA THR A 283 15.39 7.15 -10.54
C THR A 283 14.06 6.42 -10.36
N THR A 284 13.01 6.83 -11.09
CA THR A 284 11.69 6.18 -11.07
C THR A 284 11.76 4.72 -11.49
N LEU A 285 12.59 4.39 -12.48
CA LEU A 285 12.80 3.00 -12.89
C LEU A 285 13.46 2.18 -11.78
N GLY A 286 14.43 2.78 -11.07
CA GLY A 286 15.03 2.21 -9.86
C GLY A 286 13.99 1.89 -8.79
N ILE A 287 13.06 2.84 -8.52
CA ILE A 287 11.96 2.67 -7.56
C ILE A 287 11.06 1.51 -7.95
N LEU A 288 10.70 1.38 -9.22
CA LEU A 288 9.89 0.27 -9.73
C LEU A 288 10.60 -1.08 -9.50
N ILE A 289 11.87 -1.20 -9.90
CA ILE A 289 12.62 -2.45 -9.72
C ILE A 289 12.77 -2.81 -8.24
N LEU A 290 13.11 -1.83 -7.39
CA LEU A 290 13.21 -2.00 -5.95
C LEU A 290 11.88 -2.43 -5.32
N GLY A 291 10.76 -1.82 -5.75
CA GLY A 291 9.42 -2.19 -5.29
C GLY A 291 9.09 -3.66 -5.58
N MET A 292 9.38 -4.15 -6.79
CA MET A 292 9.16 -5.57 -7.14
C MET A 292 10.00 -6.51 -6.28
N ALA A 293 11.26 -6.16 -6.03
CA ALA A 293 12.14 -6.92 -5.15
C ALA A 293 11.61 -6.90 -3.70
N ALA A 294 11.11 -5.76 -3.23
CA ALA A 294 10.54 -5.57 -1.89
C ALA A 294 9.41 -6.57 -1.61
N PHE A 295 8.43 -6.63 -2.50
CA PHE A 295 7.30 -7.56 -2.40
C PHE A 295 7.76 -9.02 -2.40
N SER A 296 8.77 -9.33 -3.22
CA SER A 296 9.31 -10.68 -3.32
C SER A 296 9.98 -11.11 -2.01
N ILE A 297 10.79 -10.22 -1.43
CA ILE A 297 11.48 -10.44 -0.15
C ILE A 297 10.47 -10.51 1.00
N GLY A 298 9.49 -9.62 1.05
CA GLY A 298 8.45 -9.63 2.09
C GLY A 298 7.63 -10.93 2.06
N THR A 299 7.23 -11.38 0.87
CA THR A 299 6.53 -12.66 0.68
C THR A 299 7.39 -13.84 1.13
N ALA A 300 8.66 -13.88 0.72
CA ALA A 300 9.59 -14.92 1.11
C ALA A 300 9.80 -14.95 2.63
N SER A 301 9.99 -13.78 3.25
CA SER A 301 10.22 -13.62 4.68
C SER A 301 9.03 -14.08 5.51
N GLY A 302 7.80 -13.75 5.09
CA GLY A 302 6.58 -14.24 5.73
C GLY A 302 6.45 -15.77 5.68
N VAL A 303 6.73 -16.39 4.52
CA VAL A 303 6.71 -17.85 4.35
C VAL A 303 7.80 -18.53 5.19
N ILE A 304 9.01 -17.96 5.21
CA ILE A 304 10.13 -18.46 6.02
C ILE A 304 9.78 -18.37 7.51
N MET A 305 9.21 -17.26 7.96
CA MET A 305 8.76 -17.11 9.35
C MET A 305 7.69 -18.15 9.72
N ALA A 306 6.73 -18.44 8.84
CA ALA A 306 5.76 -19.50 9.09
C ALA A 306 6.44 -20.88 9.27
N LYS A 307 7.48 -21.19 8.48
CA LYS A 307 8.28 -22.41 8.67
C LYS A 307 9.10 -22.40 9.96
N LEU A 308 9.65 -21.25 10.36
CA LEU A 308 10.37 -21.11 11.62
C LEU A 308 9.43 -21.34 12.81
N LEU A 309 8.22 -20.78 12.76
CA LEU A 309 7.21 -21.01 13.78
C LEU A 309 6.83 -22.48 13.88
N ASN A 310 6.74 -23.22 12.76
CA ASN A 310 6.50 -24.67 12.80
C ASN A 310 7.56 -25.48 13.54
N LYS A 311 8.78 -24.94 13.75
CA LYS A 311 9.81 -25.59 14.57
C LYS A 311 9.66 -25.32 16.06
N VAL A 312 8.95 -24.25 16.43
CA VAL A 312 8.83 -23.77 17.82
C VAL A 312 7.43 -24.05 18.39
N THR A 313 6.39 -24.04 17.56
CA THR A 313 5.01 -24.25 17.97
C THR A 313 4.58 -25.70 17.86
N LYS A 314 3.82 -26.17 18.85
CA LYS A 314 3.22 -27.52 18.84
C LYS A 314 2.16 -27.68 17.75
N GLU A 315 1.46 -26.59 17.44
CA GLU A 315 0.46 -26.54 16.38
C GLU A 315 1.13 -26.07 15.09
N PRO A 316 1.04 -26.85 13.99
CA PRO A 316 1.59 -26.45 12.72
C PRO A 316 0.76 -25.33 12.08
N ILE A 317 1.45 -24.33 11.57
CA ILE A 317 0.94 -23.22 10.76
C ILE A 317 1.21 -23.55 9.29
N ASN A 318 0.18 -23.46 8.45
CA ASN A 318 0.36 -23.62 7.01
C ASN A 318 1.23 -22.48 6.45
N PRO A 319 2.42 -22.75 5.86
CA PRO A 319 3.32 -21.71 5.38
C PRO A 319 2.73 -20.79 4.29
N LEU A 320 1.67 -21.23 3.60
CA LEU A 320 0.94 -20.37 2.66
C LEU A 320 0.29 -19.16 3.34
N ILE A 321 0.01 -19.23 4.64
CA ILE A 321 -0.52 -18.11 5.42
C ILE A 321 0.59 -17.07 5.69
N GLY A 322 1.86 -17.47 5.62
CA GLY A 322 3.01 -16.58 5.77
C GLY A 322 3.06 -15.48 4.71
N SER A 323 2.82 -15.80 3.44
CA SER A 323 2.77 -14.80 2.36
C SER A 323 1.61 -13.82 2.50
N ALA A 324 0.53 -14.20 3.21
CA ALA A 324 -0.58 -13.30 3.48
C ALA A 324 -0.20 -12.16 4.44
N GLY A 325 1.00 -12.18 5.04
CA GLY A 325 1.51 -11.07 5.85
C GLY A 325 1.81 -9.80 5.05
N VAL A 326 1.97 -9.88 3.73
CA VAL A 326 2.05 -8.71 2.84
C VAL A 326 0.69 -8.02 2.82
N SER A 327 0.63 -6.74 3.19
CA SER A 327 -0.63 -6.07 3.59
C SER A 327 -1.55 -5.64 2.45
N ALA A 328 -1.60 -6.41 1.36
CA ALA A 328 -2.54 -6.21 0.27
C ALA A 328 -3.91 -6.79 0.67
N VAL A 329 -4.68 -6.03 1.45
CA VAL A 329 -5.99 -6.45 1.96
C VAL A 329 -7.09 -6.29 0.89
N PRO A 330 -7.98 -7.28 0.69
CA PRO A 330 -7.95 -8.67 1.15
C PRO A 330 -7.24 -9.62 0.16
N MET A 331 -6.58 -9.09 -0.88
CA MET A 331 -6.08 -9.84 -2.01
C MET A 331 -5.00 -10.88 -1.66
N ALA A 332 -4.03 -10.55 -0.81
CA ALA A 332 -2.96 -11.48 -0.40
C ALA A 332 -3.51 -12.74 0.29
N ALA A 333 -4.53 -12.57 1.15
CA ALA A 333 -5.23 -13.68 1.77
C ALA A 333 -6.01 -14.53 0.75
N ARG A 334 -6.63 -13.90 -0.26
CA ARG A 334 -7.31 -14.60 -1.36
C ARG A 334 -6.34 -15.40 -2.24
N VAL A 335 -5.17 -14.85 -2.54
CA VAL A 335 -4.11 -15.54 -3.30
C VAL A 335 -3.59 -16.75 -2.54
N SER A 336 -3.34 -16.58 -1.24
CA SER A 336 -2.93 -17.67 -0.35
C SER A 336 -4.00 -18.78 -0.28
N ASN A 337 -5.27 -18.40 -0.19
CA ASN A 337 -6.40 -19.33 -0.25
C ASN A 337 -6.49 -20.08 -1.59
N LYS A 338 -6.30 -19.38 -2.71
CA LYS A 338 -6.30 -20.00 -4.06
C LYS A 338 -5.23 -21.08 -4.16
N LEU A 339 -4.01 -20.81 -3.68
CA LEU A 339 -2.91 -21.78 -3.73
C LEU A 339 -3.12 -22.94 -2.73
N GLY A 340 -3.79 -22.67 -1.60
CA GLY A 340 -4.26 -23.70 -0.67
C GLY A 340 -5.24 -24.67 -1.35
N LEU A 341 -6.24 -24.14 -2.06
CA LEU A 341 -7.23 -24.92 -2.80
C LEU A 341 -6.64 -25.67 -4.02
N GLU A 342 -5.59 -25.13 -4.63
CA GLU A 342 -4.82 -25.82 -5.68
C GLU A 342 -4.14 -27.08 -5.14
N SER A 343 -3.62 -27.01 -3.90
CA SER A 343 -2.95 -28.14 -3.24
C SER A 343 -3.95 -29.14 -2.65
N ASP A 344 -5.11 -28.68 -2.19
CA ASP A 344 -6.19 -29.49 -1.64
C ASP A 344 -7.54 -28.74 -1.65
N LYS A 345 -8.53 -29.28 -2.37
CA LYS A 345 -9.84 -28.65 -2.61
C LYS A 345 -10.68 -28.36 -1.36
N HIS A 346 -10.35 -28.96 -0.21
CA HIS A 346 -11.04 -28.73 1.05
C HIS A 346 -10.25 -27.83 2.01
N ASN A 347 -9.09 -27.29 1.58
CA ASN A 347 -8.20 -26.48 2.45
C ASN A 347 -8.51 -24.99 2.32
N PHE A 348 -9.56 -24.56 3.00
CA PHE A 348 -9.93 -23.15 3.04
C PHE A 348 -9.03 -22.38 4.01
N LEU A 349 -8.20 -21.49 3.48
CA LEU A 349 -7.25 -20.70 4.26
C LEU A 349 -7.68 -19.24 4.43
N LEU A 350 -8.68 -18.75 3.70
CA LEU A 350 -9.03 -17.33 3.66
C LEU A 350 -9.22 -16.73 5.06
N MET A 351 -10.04 -17.36 5.91
CA MET A 351 -10.29 -16.87 7.27
C MET A 351 -9.01 -16.85 8.13
N HIS A 352 -8.14 -17.85 7.99
CA HIS A 352 -6.87 -17.91 8.72
C HIS A 352 -5.83 -16.92 8.19
N ALA A 353 -5.80 -16.72 6.88
CA ALA A 353 -4.87 -15.84 6.18
C ALA A 353 -5.18 -14.36 6.39
N MET A 354 -6.42 -14.02 6.76
CA MET A 354 -6.77 -12.65 7.16
C MET A 354 -6.03 -12.21 8.42
N GLY A 355 -5.67 -13.11 9.34
CA GLY A 355 -4.91 -12.77 10.55
C GLY A 355 -3.57 -12.08 10.21
N PRO A 356 -2.64 -12.77 9.50
CA PRO A 356 -1.40 -12.14 9.06
C PRO A 356 -1.60 -10.92 8.17
N ASN A 357 -2.63 -10.88 7.34
CA ASN A 357 -2.87 -9.74 6.44
C ASN A 357 -3.18 -8.46 7.23
N VAL A 358 -4.03 -8.57 8.27
CA VAL A 358 -4.28 -7.47 9.21
C VAL A 358 -3.04 -7.14 10.03
N ALA A 359 -2.30 -8.14 10.50
CA ALA A 359 -1.02 -7.91 11.17
C ALA A 359 -0.01 -7.19 10.27
N GLY A 360 -0.05 -7.45 8.96
CA GLY A 360 0.73 -6.77 7.94
C GLY A 360 0.41 -5.28 7.89
N VAL A 361 -0.87 -4.90 7.85
CA VAL A 361 -1.29 -3.47 7.86
C VAL A 361 -0.77 -2.75 9.10
N ILE A 362 -0.89 -3.39 10.27
CA ILE A 362 -0.36 -2.85 11.53
C ILE A 362 1.17 -2.72 11.44
N GLY A 363 1.85 -3.76 10.96
CA GLY A 363 3.30 -3.81 10.79
C GLY A 363 3.81 -2.72 9.85
N SER A 364 3.14 -2.49 8.72
CA SER A 364 3.48 -1.46 7.74
C SER A 364 3.40 -0.06 8.37
N ALA A 365 2.36 0.21 9.17
CA ALA A 365 2.22 1.48 9.86
C ALA A 365 3.25 1.67 11.00
N VAL A 366 3.61 0.60 11.72
CA VAL A 366 4.71 0.62 12.70
C VAL A 366 6.04 0.89 12.01
N ALA A 367 6.33 0.17 10.91
CA ALA A 367 7.54 0.39 10.12
C ALA A 367 7.60 1.83 9.57
N ALA A 368 6.48 2.37 9.10
CA ALA A 368 6.36 3.77 8.69
C ALA A 368 6.73 4.74 9.82
N GLY A 369 6.21 4.55 11.03
CA GLY A 369 6.56 5.40 12.17
C GLY A 369 8.06 5.33 12.51
N ILE A 370 8.66 4.14 12.45
CA ILE A 370 10.11 3.97 12.68
C ILE A 370 10.90 4.68 11.58
N LEU A 371 10.51 4.52 10.31
CA LEU A 371 11.19 5.14 9.18
C LEU A 371 11.07 6.66 9.22
N ILE A 372 9.89 7.19 9.53
CA ILE A 372 9.69 8.63 9.73
C ILE A 372 10.57 9.12 10.87
N ASN A 373 10.59 8.43 12.01
CA ASN A 373 11.44 8.84 13.14
C ASN A 373 12.93 8.82 12.77
N PHE A 374 13.37 7.76 12.10
CA PHE A 374 14.77 7.52 11.78
C PHE A 374 15.29 8.42 10.65
N ALA A 375 14.48 8.67 9.62
CA ALA A 375 14.89 9.43 8.44
C ALA A 375 14.56 10.93 8.55
N SER A 376 13.59 11.32 9.38
CA SER A 376 13.29 12.74 9.67
C SER A 376 14.22 13.35 10.73
N GLY A 377 15.08 12.58 11.39
CA GLY A 377 16.07 13.11 12.33
C GLY A 377 17.40 13.34 11.61
N PHE A 378 17.91 14.55 11.42
CA PHE A 378 17.83 15.80 12.22
C PHE A 378 16.51 16.55 12.30
#